data_AF-A0A6A3L439-F1
#
_entry.id   AF-A0A6A3L439-F1
#
_cell.length_a   1.000
_cell.length_b   1.000
_cell.length_c   1.000
_cell.angle_alpha   90.00
_cell.angle_beta   90.00
_cell.angle_gamma   90.00
#
_symmetry.space_group_name_H-M   'P 1'
#
loop_
_entity.id
_entity.type
_entity.pdbx_description
1 polymer ?
#
loop_
_entity_poly.entity_id
_entity_poly.type
_entity_poly.pdbx_seq_one_letter_code
_entity_poly.pdbx_strand_id
1 'polypeptide(L)'
;MGDRHLKGALDNARATIGISRSFLKKVWMLRGDVDTLLAPPRSSKLPTHRKLSREEVAQRVLVVPLCQWSTLASLVNAASIAQTTLWGHLKDCALRRVVQRIKSTLTTNYRLWRLFFC
;
A
#
# COMPACT_ATOMS: atom_id res chain seq x y z
N MET A 1 -31.12 2.10 40.18
CA MET A 1 -29.97 1.58 40.98
C MET A 1 -28.90 0.85 40.14
N GLY A 2 -28.98 0.77 38.80
CA GLY A 2 -28.02 -0.01 37.99
C GLY A 2 -26.69 0.68 37.66
N ASP A 3 -26.63 2.01 37.65
CA ASP A 3 -25.46 2.71 37.08
C ASP A 3 -24.20 2.71 37.96
N ARG A 4 -24.33 2.68 39.29
CA ARG A 4 -23.16 2.72 40.19
C ARG A 4 -22.31 1.45 40.12
N HIS A 5 -22.95 0.29 40.03
CA HIS A 5 -22.25 -1.00 39.91
C HIS A 5 -21.51 -1.13 38.57
N LEU A 6 -22.11 -0.62 37.49
CA LEU A 6 -21.45 -0.57 36.18
C LEU A 6 -20.21 0.32 36.18
N LYS A 7 -20.23 1.44 36.91
CA LYS A 7 -19.06 2.33 37.02
C LYS A 7 -17.86 1.61 37.65
N GLY A 8 -18.06 0.94 38.78
CA GLY A 8 -16.99 0.20 39.48
C GLY A 8 -16.45 -0.98 38.65
N ALA A 9 -17.34 -1.73 37.99
CA ALA A 9 -16.93 -2.83 37.12
C ALA A 9 -16.08 -2.35 35.93
N LEU A 10 -16.44 -1.22 35.31
CA LEU A 10 -15.68 -0.64 34.21
C LEU A 10 -14.32 -0.08 34.65
N ASP A 11 -14.22 0.46 35.86
CA ASP A 11 -12.95 0.97 36.41
C ASP A 11 -11.98 -0.18 36.74
N ASN A 12 -12.49 -1.30 37.28
CA ASN A 12 -11.71 -2.53 37.48
C ASN A 12 -11.28 -3.17 36.14
N ALA A 13 -12.19 -3.22 35.15
CA ALA A 13 -11.87 -3.72 33.81
C ALA A 13 -10.82 -2.85 33.10
N ARG A 14 -10.85 -1.53 33.33
CA ARG A 14 -9.81 -0.62 32.84
C ARG A 14 -8.46 -0.91 33.48
N ALA A 15 -8.42 -1.12 34.80
CA ALA A 15 -7.17 -1.40 35.52
C ALA A 15 -6.51 -2.71 35.08
N THR A 16 -7.31 -3.71 34.72
CA THR A 16 -6.84 -5.05 34.31
C THR A 16 -6.48 -5.14 32.82
N ILE A 17 -7.28 -4.54 31.93
CA ILE A 17 -7.13 -4.69 30.48
C ILE A 17 -6.42 -3.48 29.84
N GLY A 18 -6.32 -2.35 30.55
CA GLY A 18 -5.65 -1.13 30.05
C GLY A 18 -6.44 -0.36 28.98
N ILE A 19 -7.72 -0.70 28.78
CA ILE A 19 -8.58 -0.09 27.76
C ILE A 19 -9.34 1.12 28.32
N SER A 20 -9.64 2.10 27.46
CA SER A 20 -10.41 3.27 27.87
C SER A 20 -11.83 2.91 28.33
N ARG A 21 -12.29 3.60 29.37
CA ARG A 21 -13.64 3.42 29.95
C ARG A 21 -14.76 3.66 28.94
N SER A 22 -14.58 4.63 28.05
CA SER A 22 -15.54 4.97 26.99
C SER A 22 -15.68 3.84 25.97
N PHE A 23 -14.58 3.16 25.64
CA PHE A 23 -14.61 1.98 24.78
C PHE A 23 -15.27 0.80 25.47
N LEU A 24 -14.90 0.50 26.73
CA LEU A 24 -15.51 -0.59 27.50
C LEU A 24 -17.03 -0.39 27.66
N LYS A 25 -17.50 0.84 27.87
CA LYS A 25 -18.93 1.15 27.90
C LYS A 25 -19.61 0.83 26.57
N LYS A 26 -18.99 1.17 25.43
CA LYS A 26 -19.54 0.85 24.09
C LYS A 26 -19.63 -0.67 23.87
N VAL A 27 -18.58 -1.41 24.23
CA VAL A 27 -18.57 -2.89 24.17
C VAL A 27 -19.66 -3.48 25.06
N TRP A 28 -19.82 -2.96 26.28
CA TRP A 28 -20.85 -3.43 27.21
C TRP A 28 -22.29 -3.19 26.72
N MET A 29 -22.52 -2.09 25.99
CA MET A 29 -23.81 -1.83 25.35
C MET A 29 -24.11 -2.82 24.22
N LEU A 30 -23.07 -3.32 23.53
CA LEU A 30 -23.16 -4.30 22.44
C LEU A 30 -23.16 -5.76 22.93
N ARG A 31 -23.20 -6.01 24.24
CA ARG A 31 -23.10 -7.36 24.82
C ARG A 31 -24.17 -8.34 24.35
N GLY A 32 -25.31 -7.83 23.86
CA GLY A 32 -26.42 -8.65 23.35
C GLY A 32 -26.23 -9.09 21.90
N ASP A 33 -25.38 -8.41 21.14
CA ASP A 33 -25.15 -8.66 19.71
C ASP A 33 -23.75 -9.26 19.51
N VAL A 34 -23.63 -10.55 19.81
CA VAL A 34 -22.36 -11.31 19.73
C VAL A 34 -21.75 -11.23 18.34
N ASP A 35 -22.58 -11.23 17.29
CA ASP A 35 -22.15 -11.11 15.89
C ASP A 35 -21.41 -9.80 15.61
N THR A 36 -21.76 -8.71 16.31
CA THR A 36 -21.08 -7.41 16.14
C THR A 36 -19.74 -7.34 16.85
N LEU A 37 -19.59 -8.07 17.96
CA LEU A 37 -18.34 -8.16 18.72
C LEU A 37 -17.33 -9.08 18.04
N LEU A 38 -17.81 -10.14 17.38
CA LEU A 38 -17.00 -11.09 16.62
C LEU A 38 -16.87 -10.71 15.14
N ALA A 39 -17.47 -9.59 14.74
CA ALA A 39 -17.37 -9.10 13.37
C ALA A 39 -15.88 -9.00 12.98
N PRO A 40 -15.50 -9.53 11.80
CA PRO A 40 -14.13 -9.47 11.35
C PRO A 40 -13.67 -8.00 11.34
N PRO A 41 -12.40 -7.73 11.70
CA PRO A 41 -11.87 -6.37 11.70
C PRO A 41 -12.17 -5.73 10.34
N ARG A 42 -12.60 -4.46 10.34
CA ARG A 42 -13.06 -3.74 9.14
C ARG A 42 -12.25 -4.18 7.92
N SER A 43 -12.88 -5.02 7.12
CA SER A 43 -12.33 -5.51 5.86
C SER A 43 -11.97 -4.27 5.06
N SER A 44 -10.68 -4.10 4.80
CA SER A 44 -10.07 -2.99 4.09
C SER A 44 -10.14 -1.62 4.80
N LYS A 45 -8.98 -1.15 5.29
CA LYS A 45 -8.62 0.22 4.91
C LYS A 45 -8.66 0.24 3.39
N LEU A 46 -9.52 1.08 2.81
CA LEU A 46 -9.52 1.30 1.36
C LEU A 46 -8.05 1.46 0.91
N PRO A 47 -7.57 0.66 -0.06
CA PRO A 47 -6.20 0.76 -0.50
C PRO A 47 -5.94 2.20 -0.90
N THR A 48 -4.99 2.85 -0.23
CA THR A 48 -4.67 4.24 -0.51
C THR A 48 -4.28 4.34 -1.99
N HIS A 49 -5.03 5.13 -2.76
CA HIS A 49 -4.76 5.28 -4.19
C HIS A 49 -3.34 5.83 -4.37
N ARG A 50 -2.51 5.11 -5.12
CA ARG A 50 -1.16 5.61 -5.44
C ARG A 50 -1.29 6.80 -6.36
N LYS A 51 -0.50 7.85 -6.13
CA LYS A 51 -0.53 9.06 -6.96
C LYS A 51 -0.18 8.79 -8.43
N LEU A 52 0.65 7.78 -8.70
CA LEU A 52 1.05 7.38 -10.04
C LEU A 52 0.48 6.00 -10.36
N SER A 53 -0.06 5.87 -11.57
CA SER A 53 -0.54 4.59 -12.08
C SER A 53 0.64 3.66 -12.45
N ARG A 54 0.38 2.36 -12.58
CA ARG A 54 1.41 1.40 -13.01
C ARG A 54 1.92 1.70 -14.41
N GLU A 55 1.05 2.17 -15.30
CA GLU A 55 1.36 2.49 -16.69
C GLU A 55 2.21 3.76 -16.79
N GLU A 56 1.88 4.80 -16.03
CA GLU A 56 2.65 6.05 -15.98
C GLU A 56 4.08 5.82 -15.50
N VAL A 57 4.26 5.05 -14.42
CA VAL A 57 5.59 4.70 -13.91
C VAL A 57 6.35 3.90 -14.96
N ALA A 58 5.70 2.96 -15.65
CA ALA A 58 6.35 2.18 -16.68
C ALA A 58 6.79 3.04 -17.88
N GLN A 59 5.95 3.95 -18.36
CA GLN A 59 6.29 4.88 -19.44
C GLN A 59 7.51 5.73 -19.07
N ARG A 60 7.56 6.28 -17.86
CA ARG A 60 8.72 7.06 -17.38
C ARG A 60 9.98 6.21 -17.31
N VAL A 61 9.90 5.00 -16.78
CA VAL A 61 11.04 4.08 -16.67
C VAL A 61 11.54 3.65 -18.06
N LEU A 62 10.67 3.49 -19.06
CA LEU A 62 11.06 3.07 -20.41
C LEU A 62 11.87 4.10 -21.18
N VAL A 63 11.67 5.39 -20.90
CA VAL A 63 12.46 6.47 -21.52
C VAL A 63 13.88 6.50 -20.94
N VAL A 64 14.08 5.95 -19.75
CA VAL A 64 15.39 5.90 -19.08
C VAL A 64 16.31 4.90 -19.82
N PRO A 65 17.54 5.30 -20.20
CA PRO A 65 18.54 4.39 -20.76
C PRO A 65 18.82 3.19 -19.84
N LEU A 66 18.97 2.00 -20.42
CA LEU A 66 19.21 0.76 -19.65
C LEU A 66 20.42 0.84 -18.70
N CYS A 67 21.45 1.61 -19.05
CA CYS A 67 22.63 1.81 -18.22
C CYS A 67 22.28 2.39 -16.83
N GLN A 68 21.18 3.15 -16.75
CA GLN A 68 20.69 3.79 -15.52
C GLN A 68 19.69 2.91 -14.75
N TRP A 69 19.37 1.70 -15.23
CA TRP A 69 18.47 0.74 -14.56
C TRP A 69 19.17 -0.13 -13.54
N SER A 70 20.49 -0.04 -13.43
CA SER A 70 21.33 -0.88 -12.57
C SER A 70 21.06 -0.65 -11.08
N THR A 71 20.85 0.61 -10.69
CA THR A 71 20.58 0.97 -9.29
C THR A 71 19.26 1.72 -9.16
N LEU A 72 18.61 1.55 -8.01
CA LEU A 72 17.38 2.26 -7.72
C LEU A 72 17.60 3.77 -7.71
N ALA A 73 18.73 4.24 -7.15
CA ALA A 73 19.05 5.66 -7.09
C ALA A 73 19.21 6.29 -8.49
N SER A 74 19.92 5.61 -9.40
CA SER A 74 20.05 6.04 -10.79
C SER A 74 18.69 6.10 -11.49
N LEU A 75 17.83 5.10 -11.27
CA LEU A 75 16.51 5.05 -11.89
C LEU A 75 15.57 6.13 -11.33
N VAL A 76 15.63 6.42 -10.03
CA VAL A 76 14.89 7.49 -9.37
C VAL A 76 15.23 8.84 -9.99
N ASN A 77 16.52 9.11 -10.14
CA ASN A 77 17.00 10.37 -10.70
C ASN A 77 16.60 10.50 -12.17
N ALA A 78 16.74 9.43 -12.95
CA ALA A 78 16.44 9.45 -14.38
C ALA A 78 14.93 9.48 -14.68
N ALA A 79 14.11 8.76 -13.92
CA ALA A 79 12.66 8.71 -14.13
C ALA A 79 11.91 9.87 -13.44
N SER A 80 12.59 10.65 -12.59
CA SER A 80 11.99 11.71 -11.76
C SER A 80 10.79 11.19 -10.94
N ILE A 81 10.98 10.05 -10.27
CA ILE A 81 9.97 9.39 -9.42
C ILE A 81 10.54 9.25 -8.03
N ALA A 82 9.75 9.58 -6.99
CA ALA A 82 10.19 9.39 -5.62
C ALA A 82 10.52 7.91 -5.32
N GLN A 83 11.61 7.70 -4.59
CA GLN A 83 12.16 6.37 -4.28
C GLN A 83 11.13 5.41 -3.68
N THR A 84 10.32 5.88 -2.71
CA THR A 84 9.32 5.05 -2.03
C THR A 84 8.22 4.58 -2.98
N THR A 85 7.82 5.43 -3.92
CA THR A 85 6.81 5.12 -4.93
C THR A 85 7.35 4.08 -5.90
N LEU A 86 8.53 4.35 -6.47
CA LEU A 86 9.18 3.43 -7.40
C LEU A 86 9.42 2.05 -6.76
N TRP A 87 9.91 2.01 -5.52
CA TRP A 87 10.12 0.76 -4.80
C TRP A 87 8.83 -0.04 -4.60
N GLY A 88 7.72 0.63 -4.27
CA GLY A 88 6.41 -0.01 -4.18
C GLY A 88 5.96 -0.64 -5.50
N HIS A 89 6.18 0.04 -6.63
CA HIS A 89 5.86 -0.50 -7.95
C HIS A 89 6.78 -1.64 -8.41
N LEU A 90 8.06 -1.62 -8.00
CA LEU A 90 9.00 -2.71 -8.21
C LEU A 90 8.61 -3.95 -7.39
N LYS A 91 8.27 -3.77 -6.11
CA LYS A 91 7.87 -4.86 -5.21
C LYS A 91 6.61 -5.58 -5.70
N ASP A 92 5.65 -4.86 -6.25
CA ASP A 92 4.43 -5.44 -6.82
C ASP A 92 4.65 -6.21 -8.14
N CYS A 93 5.89 -6.29 -8.64
CA CYS A 93 6.24 -6.86 -9.94
C CYS A 93 5.41 -6.27 -11.10
N ALA A 94 4.89 -5.06 -10.92
CA ALA A 94 4.06 -4.38 -11.90
C ALA A 94 4.91 -3.92 -13.10
N LEU A 95 6.10 -3.39 -12.82
CA LEU A 95 7.02 -2.89 -13.85
C LEU A 95 7.59 -4.01 -14.72
N ARG A 96 7.97 -5.16 -14.13
CA ARG A 96 8.51 -6.30 -14.89
C ARG A 96 7.54 -6.78 -15.97
N ARG A 97 6.25 -6.92 -15.65
CA ARG A 97 5.22 -7.35 -16.60
C ARG A 97 4.98 -6.33 -17.72
N VAL A 98 4.98 -5.03 -17.40
CA VAL A 98 4.77 -3.98 -18.40
C VAL A 98 5.98 -3.84 -19.32
N VAL A 99 7.20 -3.85 -18.77
CA VAL A 99 8.44 -3.81 -19.56
C VAL A 99 8.59 -5.03 -20.47
N GLN A 100 8.27 -6.24 -19.99
CA GLN A 100 8.31 -7.46 -20.81
C GLN A 100 7.33 -7.40 -21.99
N ARG A 101 6.10 -6.93 -21.75
CA ARG A 101 5.11 -6.72 -22.82
C ARG A 101 5.61 -5.72 -23.84
N ILE A 102 6.16 -4.60 -23.40
CA ILE A 102 6.65 -3.55 -24.30
C ILE A 102 7.92 -3.99 -25.05
N LYS A 103 8.77 -4.84 -24.46
CA LYS A 103 9.91 -5.45 -25.14
C LYS A 103 9.48 -6.38 -26.29
N SER A 104 8.34 -7.06 -26.17
CA SER A 104 7.76 -7.82 -27.29
C SER A 104 7.23 -6.90 -28.39
N THR A 105 6.75 -5.71 -28.00
CA THR A 105 6.40 -4.60 -28.89
C THR A 105 7.63 -3.75 -29.22
N LEU A 106 8.67 -4.37 -29.79
CA LEU A 106 9.86 -3.65 -30.28
C LEU A 106 9.43 -2.57 -31.28
N THR A 107 9.25 -1.35 -30.80
CA THR A 107 9.01 -0.17 -31.62
C THR A 107 10.22 0.03 -32.53
N THR A 108 9.99 0.46 -33.77
CA THR A 108 11.02 0.63 -34.80
C THR A 108 12.21 1.43 -34.28
N ASN A 109 11.95 2.44 -33.45
CA ASN A 109 12.96 3.27 -32.81
C ASN A 109 13.90 2.48 -31.88
N TYR A 110 13.38 1.51 -31.13
CA TYR A 110 14.19 0.67 -30.23
C TYR A 110 15.09 -0.32 -31.02
N ARG A 111 14.64 -0.79 -32.19
CA ARG A 111 15.46 -1.59 -33.12
C ARG A 111 16.59 -0.75 -33.70
N LEU A 112 16.29 0.46 -34.16
CA LEU A 112 17.27 1.39 -34.71
C LEU A 112 18.33 1.76 -33.67
N TRP A 113 17.94 2.09 -32.44
CA TRP A 113 18.89 2.39 -31.36
C TRP A 113 19.84 1.23 -31.05
N ARG A 114 19.39 -0.02 -31.09
CA ARG A 114 20.30 -1.18 -30.91
C ARG A 114 21.25 -1.38 -32.08
N LEU A 115 20.82 -1.08 -33.32
CA LEU A 115 21.67 -1.20 -34.50
C LEU A 115 22.75 -0.11 -34.57
N PHE A 116 22.49 1.08 -33.99
CA PHE A 116 23.44 2.19 -34.03
C PHE A 116 24.46 2.19 -32.87
N PHE A 117 24.18 1.52 -31.76
CA PHE A 117 24.99 1.57 -30.54
C PHE A 117 25.56 0.20 -30.09
N CYS A 118 25.40 -0.84 -30.90
CA CYS A 118 26.11 -2.13 -30.76
C CYS A 118 27.00 -2.32 -31.98
#